data_AF-A0A0A9F9I7-F1
#
_entry.id   AF-A0A0A9F9I7-F1
#
_cell.length_a   1.000
_cell.length_b   1.000
_cell.length_c   1.000
_cell.angle_alpha   90.00
_cell.angle_beta   90.00
_cell.angle_gamma   90.00
#
_symmetry.space_group_name_H-M   'P 1'
#
loop_
_entity.id
_entity.type
_entity.pdbx_description
1 polymer ?
#
loop_
_entity_poly.entity_id
_entity_poly.type
_entity_poly.pdbx_seq_one_letter_code
_entity_poly.pdbx_strand_id
1 'polypeptide(L)'
;MFREAHKLDPSAVLFVNDYNVEDGCDTKSCPERFVEQIVDLQERGAPVGGIGVQGHISHPVGEIICDSLDKLAILGLPIWITELDVTAENEHIRADDLEVFLREAFAHPAVEGIILWGFWEMFMFREHAHLVDVDGTINEAGKRYLALKQEWLTCMNGNVDHQGEFKFRGYHGSYTVEVDTPSGKVARSFVVDKDNPVQVITLNV
;
A
#
# COMPACT_ATOMS: atom_id res chain seq x y z
N MET A 1 -14.03 16.66 16.81
CA MET A 1 -14.30 15.59 15.81
C MET A 1 -13.79 14.24 16.32
N PHE A 2 -12.47 13.98 16.37
CA PHE A 2 -11.89 12.69 16.78
C PHE A 2 -12.46 12.10 18.07
N ARG A 3 -12.47 12.86 19.17
CA ARG A 3 -13.04 12.42 20.45
C ARG A 3 -14.51 12.02 20.37
N GLU A 4 -15.28 12.63 19.47
CA GLU A 4 -16.70 12.32 19.31
C GLU A 4 -16.90 11.11 18.41
N ALA A 5 -16.15 11.01 17.30
CA ALA A 5 -16.13 9.83 16.45
C ALA A 5 -15.78 8.56 17.24
N HIS A 6 -14.73 8.62 18.06
CA HIS A 6 -14.31 7.48 18.89
C HIS A 6 -15.32 7.10 19.98
N LYS A 7 -16.13 8.04 20.50
CA LYS A 7 -17.22 7.68 21.41
C LYS A 7 -18.35 6.92 20.71
N LEU A 8 -18.62 7.27 19.45
CA LEU A 8 -19.67 6.64 18.66
C LEU A 8 -19.25 5.24 18.18
N ASP A 9 -17.98 5.09 17.79
CA ASP A 9 -17.37 3.81 17.45
C ASP A 9 -15.94 3.71 18.00
N PRO A 10 -15.76 3.09 19.18
CA PRO A 10 -14.44 2.89 19.76
C PRO A 10 -13.55 1.92 18.99
N SER A 11 -14.12 1.11 18.09
CA SER A 11 -13.37 0.12 17.29
C SER A 11 -12.78 0.69 16.00
N ALA A 12 -13.28 1.84 15.54
CA ALA A 12 -12.77 2.51 14.36
C ALA A 12 -11.37 3.08 14.60
N VAL A 13 -10.45 2.78 13.68
CA VAL A 13 -9.14 3.45 13.61
C VAL A 13 -9.33 4.81 12.94
N LEU A 14 -8.97 5.89 13.64
CA LEU A 14 -9.18 7.25 13.14
C LEU A 14 -7.90 7.79 12.51
N PHE A 15 -8.00 8.19 11.24
CA PHE A 15 -6.89 8.73 10.46
C PHE A 15 -6.97 10.26 10.41
N VAL A 16 -5.82 10.93 10.47
CA VAL A 16 -5.69 12.30 9.94
C VAL A 16 -5.24 12.14 8.49
N ASN A 17 -5.97 12.72 7.53
CA ASN A 17 -5.74 12.56 6.10
C ASN A 17 -5.50 13.92 5.46
N ASP A 18 -4.43 14.05 4.67
CA ASP A 18 -4.11 15.31 3.98
C ASP A 18 -3.35 15.11 2.67
N TYR A 19 -3.27 16.17 1.88
CA TYR A 19 -2.70 16.19 0.53
C TYR A 19 -1.39 16.98 0.44
N ASN A 20 -0.64 16.79 -0.65
CA ASN A 20 0.65 17.42 -0.94
C ASN A 20 1.78 17.13 0.07
N VAL A 21 1.52 16.37 1.13
CA VAL A 21 2.49 16.04 2.18
C VAL A 21 3.75 15.38 1.61
N GLU A 22 3.62 14.71 0.48
CA GLU A 22 4.63 13.90 -0.19
C GLU A 22 5.19 14.51 -1.50
N ASP A 23 4.80 15.76 -1.84
CA ASP A 23 5.15 16.38 -3.14
C ASP A 23 6.43 17.23 -3.14
N GLY A 24 6.93 17.61 -1.95
CA GLY A 24 8.13 18.44 -1.78
C GLY A 24 8.04 19.87 -2.34
N CYS A 25 6.87 20.29 -2.83
CA CYS A 25 6.63 21.52 -3.55
C CYS A 25 5.80 22.52 -2.73
N ASP A 26 4.93 22.05 -1.83
CA ASP A 26 4.14 22.91 -0.96
C ASP A 26 4.76 23.10 0.43
N THR A 27 5.40 24.25 0.65
CA THR A 27 5.96 24.61 1.98
C THR A 27 4.92 24.71 3.11
N LYS A 28 3.62 24.76 2.80
CA LYS A 28 2.53 24.76 3.80
C LYS A 28 1.98 23.36 4.06
N SER A 29 2.12 22.46 3.10
CA SER A 29 1.62 21.08 3.14
C SER A 29 2.81 20.16 3.00
N CYS A 30 3.60 20.06 4.06
CA CYS A 30 4.85 19.31 4.10
C CYS A 30 4.84 18.33 5.29
N PRO A 31 5.69 17.28 5.27
CA PRO A 31 5.61 16.22 6.26
C PRO A 31 5.84 16.73 7.69
N GLU A 32 6.69 17.74 7.88
CA GLU A 32 6.95 18.32 9.21
C GLU A 32 5.72 19.02 9.79
N ARG A 33 4.97 19.78 8.98
CA ARG A 33 3.74 20.45 9.42
C ARG A 33 2.64 19.44 9.72
N PHE A 34 2.58 18.37 8.94
CA PHE A 34 1.60 17.33 9.18
C PHE A 34 1.91 16.56 10.47
N VAL A 35 3.19 16.28 10.75
CA VAL A 35 3.65 15.75 12.04
C VAL A 35 3.25 16.68 13.19
N GLU A 36 3.54 17.98 13.10
CA GLU A 36 3.15 18.97 14.13
C GLU A 36 1.63 18.95 14.40
N GLN A 37 0.81 18.89 13.35
CA GLN A 37 -0.63 18.83 13.47
C GLN A 37 -1.12 17.54 14.15
N ILE A 38 -0.56 16.38 13.78
CA ILE A 38 -0.93 15.10 14.38
C ILE A 38 -0.55 15.07 15.86
N VAL A 39 0.64 15.58 16.20
CA VAL A 39 1.09 15.68 17.60
C VAL A 39 0.16 16.60 18.40
N ASP A 40 -0.18 17.79 17.90
CA ASP A 40 -1.12 18.70 18.59
C ASP A 40 -2.50 18.05 18.81
N LEU A 41 -2.99 17.27 17.85
CA LEU A 41 -4.24 16.51 18.01
C LEU A 41 -4.12 15.47 19.13
N GLN A 42 -3.04 14.68 19.13
CA GLN A 42 -2.78 13.67 20.15
C GLN A 42 -2.63 14.30 21.55
N GLU A 43 -1.87 15.39 21.69
CA GLU A 43 -1.70 16.15 22.94
C GLU A 43 -3.03 16.69 23.48
N ARG A 44 -3.97 17.03 22.59
CA ARG A 44 -5.34 17.45 22.93
C ARG A 44 -6.32 16.28 23.16
N GLY A 45 -5.80 15.05 23.26
CA GLY A 45 -6.54 13.84 23.56
C GLY A 45 -7.36 13.28 22.41
N ALA A 46 -6.99 13.56 21.16
CA ALA A 46 -7.57 12.88 20.00
C ALA A 46 -6.96 11.47 19.85
N PRO A 47 -7.77 10.40 19.76
CA PRO A 47 -7.26 9.05 19.51
C PRO A 47 -6.92 8.87 18.02
N VAL A 48 -5.81 9.48 17.59
CA VAL A 48 -5.28 9.30 16.23
C VAL A 48 -4.63 7.92 16.13
N GLY A 49 -5.11 7.09 15.21
CA GLY A 49 -4.66 5.72 15.01
C GLY A 49 -3.94 5.48 13.68
N GLY A 50 -3.89 6.46 12.78
CA GLY A 50 -3.21 6.32 11.49
C GLY A 50 -2.99 7.65 10.78
N ILE A 51 -2.12 7.62 9.77
CA ILE A 51 -1.76 8.76 8.92
C ILE A 51 -2.25 8.45 7.51
N GLY A 52 -3.07 9.32 6.95
CA GLY A 52 -3.52 9.26 5.57
C GLY A 52 -2.74 10.25 4.72
N VAL A 53 -2.06 9.75 3.70
CA VAL A 53 -1.40 10.54 2.66
C VAL A 53 -2.22 10.36 1.40
N GLN A 54 -2.82 11.44 0.88
CA GLN A 54 -3.72 11.30 -0.28
C GLN A 54 -2.99 10.66 -1.47
N GLY A 55 -1.81 11.12 -1.86
CA GLY A 55 -1.11 10.56 -3.02
C GLY A 55 -1.54 11.17 -4.36
N HIS A 56 -2.16 12.36 -4.34
CA HIS A 56 -2.46 13.12 -5.56
C HIS A 56 -1.21 13.80 -6.10
N ILE A 57 -0.45 13.10 -6.94
CA ILE A 57 0.87 13.58 -7.35
C ILE A 57 0.95 13.90 -8.85
N SER A 58 1.87 14.80 -9.18
CA SER A 58 2.35 15.05 -10.54
C SER A 58 3.87 14.92 -10.52
N HIS A 59 4.47 14.13 -11.41
CA HIS A 59 5.93 13.96 -11.50
C HIS A 59 6.57 13.48 -10.16
N PRO A 60 6.16 12.31 -9.63
CA PRO A 60 6.70 11.76 -8.40
C PRO A 60 8.23 11.62 -8.45
N VAL A 61 8.89 12.07 -7.38
CA VAL A 61 10.32 11.88 -7.18
C VAL A 61 10.51 10.92 -6.02
N GLY A 62 11.08 9.75 -6.30
CA GLY A 62 11.18 8.66 -5.32
C GLY A 62 11.86 9.07 -4.01
N GLU A 63 12.97 9.81 -4.08
CA GLU A 63 13.68 10.30 -2.89
C GLU A 63 12.82 11.24 -2.02
N ILE A 64 11.97 12.07 -2.63
CA ILE A 64 11.08 13.00 -1.91
C ILE A 64 9.95 12.24 -1.22
N ILE A 65 9.36 11.27 -1.92
CA ILE A 65 8.30 10.42 -1.37
C ILE A 65 8.85 9.61 -0.19
N CYS A 66 10.01 8.98 -0.37
CA CYS A 66 10.69 8.21 0.67
C CYS A 66 11.02 9.07 1.90
N ASP A 67 11.63 10.24 1.72
CA ASP A 67 11.92 11.19 2.81
C ASP A 67 10.65 11.64 3.55
N SER A 68 9.56 11.88 2.81
CA SER A 68 8.27 12.26 3.40
C SER A 68 7.68 11.13 4.25
N LEU A 69 7.69 9.90 3.74
CA LEU A 69 7.21 8.72 4.47
C LEU A 69 8.08 8.44 5.71
N ASP A 70 9.40 8.58 5.61
CA ASP A 70 10.34 8.42 6.73
C ASP A 70 10.02 9.41 7.87
N LYS A 71 9.77 10.68 7.52
CA LYS A 71 9.41 11.73 8.50
C LYS A 71 8.09 11.45 9.19
N LEU A 72 7.07 11.02 8.43
CA LEU A 72 5.77 10.67 8.99
C LEU A 72 5.86 9.43 9.91
N ALA A 73 6.70 8.47 9.55
CA ALA A 73 6.89 7.23 10.28
C ALA A 73 7.47 7.41 11.69
N ILE A 74 8.11 8.56 11.98
CA ILE A 74 8.60 8.91 13.33
C ILE A 74 7.48 8.86 14.37
N LEU A 75 6.23 9.10 13.97
CA LEU A 75 5.07 9.03 14.85
C LEU A 75 4.71 7.60 15.29
N GLY A 76 5.28 6.57 14.66
CA GLY A 76 4.99 5.16 14.96
C GLY A 76 3.55 4.74 14.65
N LEU A 77 2.84 5.53 13.84
CA LEU A 77 1.49 5.24 13.36
C LEU A 77 1.56 4.59 11.97
N PRO A 78 0.60 3.71 11.63
CA PRO A 78 0.51 3.17 10.28
C PRO A 78 0.17 4.26 9.27
N ILE A 79 0.86 4.24 8.13
CA ILE A 79 0.64 5.15 7.01
C ILE A 79 -0.20 4.42 5.95
N TRP A 80 -1.25 5.09 5.48
CA TRP A 80 -2.04 4.65 4.35
C TRP A 80 -1.93 5.68 3.23
N ILE A 81 -1.63 5.22 2.03
CA ILE A 81 -1.86 6.02 0.83
C ILE A 81 -3.33 5.87 0.49
N THR A 82 -4.12 6.93 0.64
CA THR A 82 -5.58 6.85 0.72
C THR A 82 -6.29 7.16 -0.60
N GLU A 83 -5.65 7.90 -1.50
CA GLU A 83 -6.28 8.50 -2.68
C GLU A 83 -5.28 8.55 -3.87
N LEU A 84 -4.46 7.51 -4.05
CA LEU A 84 -3.38 7.54 -5.05
C LEU A 84 -3.94 7.73 -6.46
N ASP A 85 -3.49 8.81 -7.11
CA ASP A 85 -3.60 9.00 -8.54
C ASP A 85 -2.40 9.82 -9.06
N VAL A 86 -1.97 9.52 -10.29
CA VAL A 86 -0.80 10.14 -10.92
C VAL A 86 -1.23 10.72 -12.25
N THR A 87 -1.06 12.03 -12.43
CA THR A 87 -1.42 12.69 -13.69
C THR A 87 -0.22 12.83 -14.62
N ALA A 88 -0.41 12.46 -15.88
CA ALA A 88 0.44 12.87 -17.00
C ALA A 88 -0.33 12.64 -18.32
N GLU A 89 -0.24 13.60 -19.25
CA GLU A 89 -0.92 13.53 -20.55
C GLU A 89 -0.45 12.31 -21.37
N ASN A 90 0.86 12.03 -21.35
CA ASN A 90 1.43 10.85 -21.97
C ASN A 90 1.28 9.63 -21.04
N GLU A 91 0.56 8.61 -21.50
CA GLU A 91 0.28 7.40 -20.72
C GLU A 91 1.54 6.60 -20.32
N HIS A 92 2.62 6.67 -21.09
CA HIS A 92 3.88 6.00 -20.74
C HIS A 92 4.61 6.73 -19.61
N ILE A 93 4.61 8.06 -19.62
CA ILE A 93 5.13 8.87 -18.51
C ILE A 93 4.29 8.59 -17.26
N ARG A 94 2.95 8.59 -17.40
CA ARG A 94 2.05 8.24 -16.31
C ARG A 94 2.34 6.86 -15.74
N ALA A 95 2.65 5.88 -16.59
CA ALA A 95 3.00 4.53 -16.18
C ALA A 95 4.30 4.49 -15.36
N ASP A 96 5.35 5.17 -15.84
CA ASP A 96 6.64 5.24 -15.17
C ASP A 96 6.52 5.97 -13.82
N ASP A 97 5.81 7.10 -13.80
CA ASP A 97 5.56 7.89 -12.59
C ASP A 97 4.74 7.10 -11.56
N LEU A 98 3.69 6.39 -11.99
CA LEU A 98 2.90 5.52 -11.13
C LEU A 98 3.75 4.41 -10.52
N GLU A 99 4.66 3.81 -11.28
CA GLU A 99 5.58 2.80 -10.75
C GLU A 99 6.51 3.36 -9.68
N VAL A 100 7.07 4.57 -9.87
CA VAL A 100 7.93 5.22 -8.87
C VAL A 100 7.18 5.32 -7.54
N PHE A 101 5.99 5.91 -7.53
CA PHE A 101 5.23 6.09 -6.29
C PHE A 101 4.87 4.75 -5.64
N LEU A 102 4.34 3.82 -6.44
CA LEU A 102 3.91 2.51 -5.95
C LEU A 102 5.07 1.72 -5.34
N ARG A 103 6.27 1.78 -5.92
CA ARG A 103 7.45 1.10 -5.37
C ARG A 103 7.92 1.71 -4.06
N GLU A 104 7.98 3.03 -3.95
CA GLU A 104 8.36 3.69 -2.68
C GLU A 104 7.34 3.38 -1.57
N ALA A 105 6.05 3.51 -1.87
CA ALA A 105 4.99 3.20 -0.92
C ALA A 105 5.01 1.72 -0.50
N PHE A 106 5.20 0.80 -1.44
CA PHE A 106 5.25 -0.64 -1.14
C PHE A 106 6.51 -1.04 -0.35
N ALA A 107 7.64 -0.40 -0.61
CA ALA A 107 8.91 -0.69 0.07
C ALA A 107 8.96 -0.16 1.50
N HIS A 108 8.19 0.88 1.81
CA HIS A 108 8.29 1.59 3.08
C HIS A 108 7.62 0.82 4.24
N PRO A 109 8.34 0.51 5.34
CA PRO A 109 7.85 -0.36 6.41
C PRO A 109 6.73 0.25 7.26
N ALA A 110 6.52 1.57 7.27
CA ALA A 110 5.37 2.18 7.94
C ALA A 110 4.09 2.19 7.08
N VAL A 111 4.19 1.90 5.78
CA VAL A 111 3.01 1.84 4.90
C VAL A 111 2.31 0.50 5.10
N GLU A 112 1.00 0.57 5.34
CA GLU A 112 0.13 -0.58 5.56
C GLU A 112 -1.00 -0.72 4.54
N GLY A 113 -1.25 0.32 3.75
CA GLY A 113 -2.31 0.30 2.74
C GLY A 113 -2.06 1.29 1.61
N ILE A 114 -2.50 0.92 0.40
CA ILE A 114 -2.52 1.78 -0.78
C ILE A 114 -3.91 1.64 -1.41
N ILE A 115 -4.60 2.76 -1.60
CA ILE A 115 -5.92 2.86 -2.21
C ILE A 115 -5.79 3.80 -3.41
N LEU A 116 -6.30 3.37 -4.58
CA LEU A 116 -6.37 4.20 -5.77
C LEU A 116 -7.61 5.12 -5.73
N TRP A 117 -7.48 6.38 -6.14
CA TRP A 117 -8.60 7.31 -6.24
C TRP A 117 -9.36 7.20 -7.56
N GLY A 118 -9.91 6.00 -7.78
CA GLY A 118 -10.50 5.62 -9.06
C GLY A 118 -9.48 5.01 -10.01
N PHE A 119 -9.98 4.56 -11.16
CA PHE A 119 -9.17 3.93 -12.19
C PHE A 119 -9.72 4.14 -13.60
N TRP A 120 -10.99 4.49 -13.74
CA TRP A 120 -11.68 4.59 -15.03
C TRP A 120 -11.85 6.04 -15.45
N GLU A 121 -11.44 6.37 -16.68
CA GLU A 121 -11.38 7.72 -17.24
C GLU A 121 -12.64 8.54 -17.00
N MET A 122 -13.83 7.95 -17.18
CA MET A 122 -15.10 8.67 -17.01
C MET A 122 -15.41 9.11 -15.58
N PHE A 123 -14.72 8.55 -14.57
CA PHE A 123 -14.99 8.82 -13.15
C PHE A 123 -13.76 9.32 -12.39
N MET A 124 -12.68 9.67 -13.10
CA MET A 124 -11.52 10.28 -12.45
C MET A 124 -11.81 11.72 -12.04
N PHE A 125 -11.31 12.08 -10.86
CA PHE A 125 -11.33 13.47 -10.38
C PHE A 125 -10.31 14.36 -11.11
N ARG A 126 -9.14 13.80 -11.46
CA ARG A 126 -8.07 14.49 -12.19
C ARG A 126 -8.00 14.00 -13.63
N GLU A 127 -7.81 14.94 -14.56
CA GLU A 127 -7.55 14.61 -15.96
C GLU A 127 -6.26 13.79 -16.10
N HIS A 128 -6.24 12.90 -17.09
CA HIS A 128 -5.09 12.07 -17.41
C HIS A 128 -4.51 11.31 -16.21
N ALA A 129 -5.36 10.79 -15.32
CA ALA A 129 -4.96 10.02 -14.14
C ALA A 129 -5.51 8.58 -14.11
N HIS A 130 -6.22 8.17 -15.16
CA HIS A 130 -6.87 6.86 -15.26
C HIS A 130 -5.93 5.73 -15.67
N LEU A 131 -6.31 4.52 -15.30
CA LEU A 131 -5.69 3.25 -15.69
C LEU A 131 -6.47 2.55 -16.82
N VAL A 132 -7.73 2.92 -16.99
CA VAL A 132 -8.67 2.35 -17.96
C VAL A 132 -9.34 3.50 -18.71
N ASP A 133 -9.26 3.48 -20.04
CA ASP A 133 -9.80 4.51 -20.91
C ASP A 133 -11.34 4.44 -20.98
N VAL A 134 -11.98 5.45 -21.58
CA VAL A 134 -13.45 5.54 -21.72
C VAL A 134 -14.06 4.25 -22.29
N ASP A 135 -13.40 3.61 -23.26
CA ASP A 135 -13.90 2.42 -23.93
C ASP A 135 -13.64 1.10 -23.17
N GLY A 136 -13.00 1.18 -22.00
CA GLY A 136 -12.65 0.02 -21.17
C GLY A 136 -11.28 -0.58 -21.48
N THR A 137 -10.51 -0.01 -22.41
CA THR A 137 -9.14 -0.42 -22.68
C THR A 137 -8.23 -0.10 -21.50
N ILE A 138 -7.42 -1.08 -21.08
CA ILE A 138 -6.39 -0.86 -20.07
C ILE A 138 -5.21 -0.16 -20.75
N ASN A 139 -4.91 1.06 -20.32
CA ASN A 139 -3.84 1.88 -20.88
C ASN A 139 -2.47 1.50 -20.31
N GLU A 140 -1.41 2.20 -20.72
CA GLU A 140 -0.05 1.84 -20.31
C GLU A 140 0.17 1.92 -18.79
N ALA A 141 -0.43 2.90 -18.11
CA ALA A 141 -0.37 3.00 -16.65
C ALA A 141 -1.12 1.84 -15.97
N GLY A 142 -2.28 1.45 -16.50
CA GLY A 142 -3.02 0.29 -16.00
C GLY A 142 -2.26 -1.03 -16.20
N LYS A 143 -1.60 -1.20 -17.35
CA LYS A 143 -0.74 -2.38 -17.62
C LYS A 143 0.44 -2.42 -16.64
N ARG A 144 1.07 -1.28 -16.35
CA ARG A 144 2.17 -1.19 -15.38
C ARG A 144 1.71 -1.55 -13.97
N TYR A 145 0.57 -1.01 -13.53
CA TYR A 145 -0.03 -1.37 -12.24
C TYR A 145 -0.28 -2.88 -12.11
N LEU A 146 -0.87 -3.51 -13.13
CA LEU A 146 -1.12 -4.96 -13.13
C LEU A 146 0.18 -5.78 -13.14
N ALA A 147 1.22 -5.33 -13.84
CA ALA A 147 2.53 -5.96 -13.84
C ALA A 147 3.19 -5.92 -12.45
N LEU A 148 3.16 -4.76 -11.77
CA LEU A 148 3.66 -4.62 -10.40
C LEU A 148 2.87 -5.49 -9.42
N LYS A 149 1.54 -5.50 -9.53
CA LYS A 149 0.71 -6.40 -8.73
C LYS A 149 1.10 -7.86 -8.94
N GLN A 150 1.38 -8.27 -10.17
CA GLN A 150 1.82 -9.63 -10.47
C GLN A 150 3.23 -9.93 -9.93
N GLU A 151 4.14 -8.95 -9.98
CA GLU A 151 5.49 -9.03 -9.40
C GLU A 151 5.43 -9.23 -7.87
N TRP A 152 4.49 -8.57 -7.20
CA TRP A 152 4.36 -8.60 -5.74
C TRP A 152 3.51 -9.76 -5.20
N LEU A 153 2.89 -10.55 -6.08
CA LEU A 153 2.29 -11.81 -5.67
C LEU A 153 3.38 -12.87 -5.45
N THR A 154 3.42 -13.45 -4.25
CA THR A 154 4.32 -14.58 -3.99
C THR A 154 3.66 -15.89 -4.44
N CYS A 155 4.22 -16.50 -5.48
CA CYS A 155 3.85 -17.85 -5.94
C CYS A 155 5.10 -18.75 -5.90
N MET A 156 5.03 -19.86 -5.16
CA MET A 156 6.12 -20.83 -5.05
C MET A 156 5.60 -22.25 -5.23
N ASN A 157 6.39 -23.10 -5.88
CA ASN A 157 6.14 -24.53 -6.03
C ASN A 157 7.43 -25.29 -5.71
N GLY A 158 7.32 -26.51 -5.16
CA GLY A 158 8.47 -27.36 -4.92
C GLY A 158 8.09 -28.65 -4.21
N ASN A 159 9.12 -29.40 -3.80
CA ASN A 159 8.94 -30.65 -3.06
C ASN A 159 9.16 -30.42 -1.57
N VAL A 160 8.47 -31.20 -0.73
CA VAL A 160 8.78 -31.30 0.69
C VAL A 160 10.11 -32.02 0.89
N ASP A 161 10.84 -31.67 1.94
CA ASP A 161 12.06 -32.37 2.31
C ASP A 161 11.79 -33.70 3.03
N HIS A 162 12.86 -34.38 3.44
CA HIS A 162 12.80 -35.66 4.15
C HIS A 162 12.12 -35.59 5.54
N GLN A 163 11.88 -34.39 6.06
CA GLN A 163 11.16 -34.14 7.32
C GLN A 163 9.70 -33.74 7.07
N GLY A 164 9.26 -33.68 5.81
CA GLY A 164 7.92 -33.20 5.44
C GLY A 164 7.79 -31.67 5.50
N GLU A 165 8.91 -30.95 5.49
CA GLU A 165 8.92 -29.49 5.57
C GLU A 165 9.04 -28.84 4.19
N PHE A 166 8.35 -27.71 4.03
CA PHE A 166 8.52 -26.81 2.90
C PHE A 166 8.84 -25.41 3.39
N LYS A 167 10.00 -24.88 2.98
CA LYS A 167 10.43 -23.52 3.34
C LYS A 167 9.85 -22.52 2.36
N PHE A 168 9.07 -21.58 2.88
CA PHE A 168 8.40 -20.54 2.12
C PHE A 168 8.94 -19.16 2.51
N ARG A 169 9.16 -18.30 1.53
CA ARG A 169 9.44 -16.87 1.76
C ARG A 169 8.49 -16.06 0.89
N GLY A 170 7.72 -15.17 1.51
CA GLY A 170 6.75 -14.33 0.81
C GLY A 170 6.53 -13.00 1.49
N TYR A 171 5.77 -12.13 0.81
CA TYR A 171 5.30 -10.87 1.39
C TYR A 171 4.28 -11.11 2.51
N HIS A 172 4.08 -10.12 3.38
CA HIS A 172 3.02 -10.16 4.40
C HIS A 172 1.65 -10.43 3.75
N GLY A 173 0.91 -11.42 4.27
CA GLY A 173 -0.40 -11.75 3.73
C GLY A 173 -0.85 -13.17 4.02
N SER A 174 -2.05 -13.48 3.53
CA SER A 174 -2.64 -14.81 3.62
C SER A 174 -2.29 -15.64 2.38
N TYR A 175 -1.88 -16.88 2.61
CA TYR A 175 -1.49 -17.82 1.58
C TYR A 175 -2.28 -19.12 1.70
N THR A 176 -2.45 -19.79 0.56
CA THR A 176 -2.94 -21.16 0.49
C THR A 176 -1.90 -22.00 -0.21
N VAL A 177 -1.48 -23.09 0.43
CA VAL A 177 -0.63 -24.11 -0.17
C VAL A 177 -1.49 -25.32 -0.56
N GLU A 178 -1.32 -25.78 -1.79
CA GLU A 178 -1.88 -27.05 -2.26
C GLU A 178 -0.77 -28.11 -2.29
N VAL A 179 -1.07 -29.30 -1.78
CA VAL A 179 -0.13 -30.42 -1.68
C VAL A 179 -0.71 -31.62 -2.40
N ASP A 180 0.03 -32.13 -3.39
CA ASP A 180 -0.28 -33.39 -4.07
C ASP A 180 0.23 -34.57 -3.23
N THR A 181 -0.70 -35.44 -2.82
CA THR A 181 -0.40 -36.65 -2.03
C THR A 181 -0.84 -37.89 -2.82
N PRO A 182 -0.35 -39.11 -2.47
CA PRO A 182 -0.86 -40.35 -3.07
C PRO A 182 -2.37 -40.54 -2.89
N SER A 183 -2.96 -39.96 -1.84
CA SER A 183 -4.40 -39.99 -1.53
C SER A 183 -5.21 -38.85 -2.17
N GLY A 184 -4.57 -37.94 -2.92
CA GLY A 184 -5.20 -36.77 -3.55
C GLY A 184 -4.62 -35.44 -3.10
N LYS A 185 -5.28 -34.34 -3.47
CA LYS A 185 -4.84 -32.97 -3.15
C LYS A 185 -5.35 -32.52 -1.78
N VAL A 186 -4.49 -31.88 -1.00
CA VAL A 186 -4.83 -31.24 0.29
C VAL A 186 -4.45 -29.76 0.24
N ALA A 187 -5.35 -28.88 0.66
CA ALA A 187 -5.08 -27.45 0.77
C ALA A 187 -4.97 -27.02 2.25
N ARG A 188 -4.05 -26.11 2.55
CA ARG A 188 -3.92 -25.47 3.86
C ARG A 188 -3.68 -23.98 3.70
N SER A 189 -4.22 -23.18 4.62
CA SER A 189 -3.97 -21.74 4.65
C SER A 189 -3.09 -21.36 5.83
N PHE A 190 -2.24 -20.36 5.63
CA PHE A 190 -1.35 -19.80 6.64
C PHE A 190 -1.14 -18.30 6.37
N VAL A 191 -0.65 -17.59 7.38
CA VAL A 191 -0.33 -16.17 7.29
C VAL A 191 1.18 -16.01 7.37
N VAL A 192 1.74 -15.17 6.51
CA VAL A 192 3.11 -14.66 6.67
C VAL A 192 3.02 -13.31 7.34
N ASP A 193 3.59 -13.17 8.53
CA ASP A 193 3.69 -11.90 9.25
C ASP A 193 4.79 -11.01 8.66
N LYS A 194 4.61 -9.69 8.73
CA LYS A 194 5.57 -8.69 8.22
C LYS A 194 6.96 -8.86 8.83
N ASP A 195 7.03 -9.17 10.13
CA ASP A 195 8.28 -9.33 10.87
C ASP A 195 8.90 -10.74 10.74
N ASN A 196 8.19 -11.67 10.09
CA ASN A 196 8.66 -13.05 9.91
C ASN A 196 8.36 -13.56 8.49
N PRO A 197 9.11 -13.07 7.47
CA PRO A 197 8.82 -13.36 6.06
C PRO A 197 9.18 -14.78 5.64
N VAL A 198 9.88 -15.56 6.49
CA VAL A 198 10.24 -16.96 6.21
C VAL A 198 9.41 -17.87 7.11
N GLN A 199 8.57 -18.69 6.49
CA GLN A 199 7.73 -19.67 7.19
C GLN A 199 8.19 -21.09 6.84
N VAL A 200 8.27 -21.93 7.87
CA VAL A 200 8.44 -23.37 7.69
C VAL A 200 7.06 -24.00 7.75
N ILE A 201 6.60 -24.52 6.62
CA ILE A 201 5.31 -25.19 6.52
C ILE A 201 5.56 -26.67 6.77
N THR A 202 5.13 -27.17 7.93
CA THR A 202 5.12 -28.62 8.19
C THR A 202 3.87 -29.21 7.56
N LEU A 203 4.09 -30.02 6.53
CA LEU A 203 3.03 -30.72 5.84
C LEU A 203 3.02 -32.14 6.42
N ASN A 204 2.06 -32.43 7.31
CA ASN A 204 1.82 -33.79 7.80
C ASN A 204 1.19 -34.59 6.66
N VAL A 205 2.02 -35.07 5.71
CA VAL A 205 1.64 -35.85 4.53
C VAL A 205 2.03 -37.31 4.69
#